data_AF-A0A7K9CBG6-F1
#
_entry.id   AF-A0A7K9CBG6-F1
#
_cell.length_a   1.000
_cell.length_b   1.000
_cell.length_c   1.000
_cell.angle_alpha   90.00
_cell.angle_beta   90.00
_cell.angle_gamma   90.00
#
_symmetry.space_group_name_H-M   'P 1'
#
loop_
_entity.id
_entity.type
_entity.pdbx_description
1 polymer ?
#
loop_
_entity_poly.entity_id
_entity_poly.type
_entity_poly.pdbx_seq_one_letter_code
_entity_poly.pdbx_strand_id
1 'polypeptide(L)'
;LWKCLKPNSPLKARISKQWCEIGFQGDDPKTDFRGMGLLGLYNLVYFAERDTEIALQVLSDSLHPKYSNTWQYLDFIFFFPLSQLSKAEWEKKKFDKAIGYSFAIVGINITDLAYNLLVSGALKTHFYNVAPEAPTLTHFQQTFCYLMHEFHKFWIEEDPLDIMEFNRVREKFHKQILKQLQNPEMALCPHFAASESLINM
;
A
#
# COMPACT_ATOMS: atom_id res chain seq x y z
N LEU A 1 -14.83 0.75 -5.14
CA LEU A 1 -13.90 1.11 -4.05
C LEU A 1 -14.55 1.04 -2.66
N TRP A 2 -15.33 2.03 -2.21
CA TRP A 2 -15.88 2.04 -0.84
C TRP A 2 -16.61 0.73 -0.47
N LYS A 3 -17.51 0.27 -1.34
CA LYS A 3 -18.26 -0.98 -1.15
C LYS A 3 -17.35 -2.21 -0.96
N CYS A 4 -16.19 -2.24 -1.60
CA CYS A 4 -15.23 -3.34 -1.51
C CYS A 4 -14.49 -3.30 -0.17
N LEU A 5 -14.06 -2.12 0.26
CA LEU A 5 -13.23 -1.94 1.46
C LEU A 5 -14.04 -1.81 2.77
N LYS A 6 -15.30 -1.42 2.69
CA LYS A 6 -16.22 -1.24 3.83
C LYS A 6 -17.60 -1.84 3.51
N PRO A 7 -17.71 -3.16 3.26
CA PRO A 7 -18.95 -3.79 2.82
C PRO A 7 -20.11 -3.62 3.82
N ASN A 8 -19.79 -3.54 5.12
CA ASN A 8 -20.77 -3.44 6.20
C ASN A 8 -21.16 -2.00 6.56
N SER A 9 -20.61 -0.99 5.88
CA SER A 9 -20.88 0.43 6.16
C SER A 9 -21.24 1.16 4.86
N PRO A 10 -22.51 1.53 4.64
CA PRO A 10 -22.87 2.25 3.42
C PRO A 10 -22.27 3.65 3.39
N LEU A 11 -21.87 4.10 2.21
CA LEU A 11 -21.42 5.47 1.99
C LEU A 11 -22.63 6.41 2.02
N LYS A 12 -22.62 7.39 2.94
CA LYS A 12 -23.71 8.35 3.14
C LYS A 12 -23.80 9.38 2.01
N ALA A 13 -22.65 9.84 1.53
CA ALA A 13 -22.57 10.84 0.47
C ALA A 13 -21.21 10.79 -0.23
N ARG A 14 -21.14 11.30 -1.46
CA ARG A 14 -19.89 11.42 -2.21
C ARG A 14 -18.87 12.30 -1.50
N ILE A 15 -19.31 13.36 -0.82
CA ILE A 15 -18.48 14.20 0.05
C ILE A 15 -18.83 13.86 1.49
N SER A 16 -17.91 13.23 2.23
CA SER A 16 -18.10 12.89 3.64
C SER A 16 -16.78 12.50 4.30
N LYS A 17 -16.71 12.66 5.63
CA LYS A 17 -15.57 12.20 6.46
C LYS A 17 -15.29 10.70 6.37
N GLN A 18 -16.22 9.90 5.85
CA GLN A 18 -16.05 8.45 5.71
C GLN A 18 -14.80 8.12 4.89
N TRP A 19 -14.46 8.91 3.87
CA TRP A 19 -13.29 8.66 3.02
C TRP A 19 -11.96 8.65 3.78
N CYS A 20 -11.86 9.37 4.90
CA CYS A 20 -10.69 9.29 5.79
C CYS A 20 -10.48 7.87 6.35
N GLU A 21 -11.54 7.09 6.54
CA GLU A 21 -11.47 5.72 7.08
C GLU A 21 -10.78 4.72 6.14
N ILE A 22 -10.62 5.06 4.87
CA ILE A 22 -9.85 4.27 3.90
C ILE A 22 -8.60 5.02 3.39
N GLY A 23 -8.21 6.07 4.11
CA GLY A 23 -6.94 6.76 3.91
C GLY A 23 -6.94 7.80 2.79
N PHE A 24 -8.08 8.42 2.46
CA PHE A 24 -8.11 9.68 1.70
C PHE A 24 -7.87 10.90 2.61
N GLN A 25 -7.48 12.03 2.03
CA GLN A 25 -7.32 13.28 2.78
C GLN A 25 -8.61 14.10 2.69
N GLY A 26 -9.21 14.38 3.85
CA GLY A 26 -10.43 15.18 3.94
C GLY A 26 -11.67 14.45 3.40
N ASP A 27 -12.67 15.23 3.05
CA ASP A 27 -14.04 14.72 2.86
C ASP A 27 -14.36 14.43 1.39
N ASP A 28 -13.59 14.99 0.46
CA ASP A 28 -13.78 14.81 -0.97
C ASP A 28 -12.58 14.08 -1.59
N PRO A 29 -12.66 12.76 -1.87
CA PRO A 29 -11.54 12.00 -2.38
C PRO A 29 -11.07 12.47 -3.76
N LYS A 30 -11.90 13.24 -4.49
CA LYS A 30 -11.52 13.84 -5.76
C LYS A 30 -10.22 14.65 -5.65
N THR A 31 -9.99 15.33 -4.52
CA THR A 31 -8.82 16.18 -4.35
C THR A 31 -7.50 15.41 -4.28
N ASP A 32 -7.54 14.15 -3.86
CA ASP A 32 -6.35 13.30 -3.74
C ASP A 32 -5.91 12.72 -5.09
N PHE A 33 -6.87 12.50 -5.99
CA PHE A 33 -6.61 12.00 -7.34
C PHE A 33 -5.98 13.03 -8.29
N ARG A 34 -5.50 14.19 -7.81
CA ARG A 34 -4.89 15.22 -8.67
C ARG A 34 -3.64 14.73 -9.42
N GLY A 35 -2.87 13.82 -8.84
CA GLY A 35 -1.68 13.23 -9.47
C GLY A 35 -2.02 12.22 -10.55
N MET A 36 -2.60 11.07 -10.16
CA MET A 36 -2.85 9.93 -11.06
C MET A 36 -4.27 9.85 -11.63
N GLY A 37 -5.16 10.77 -11.28
CA GLY A 37 -6.51 10.86 -11.84
C GLY A 37 -7.30 9.55 -11.75
N LEU A 38 -8.03 9.24 -12.83
CA LEU A 38 -8.81 8.02 -12.95
C LEU A 38 -7.96 6.74 -12.93
N LEU A 39 -6.70 6.79 -13.37
CA LEU A 39 -5.82 5.62 -13.32
C LEU A 39 -5.59 5.17 -11.87
N GLY A 40 -5.34 6.12 -10.97
CA GLY A 40 -5.22 5.83 -9.53
C GLY A 40 -6.49 5.22 -8.96
N LEU A 41 -7.66 5.73 -9.35
CA LEU A 41 -8.94 5.17 -8.94
C LEU A 41 -9.14 3.74 -9.48
N TYR A 42 -8.91 3.52 -10.77
CA TYR A 42 -9.09 2.20 -11.38
C TYR A 42 -8.16 1.16 -10.80
N ASN A 43 -6.92 1.52 -10.49
CA ASN A 43 -5.97 0.64 -9.82
C ASN A 43 -6.43 0.27 -8.40
N LEU A 44 -6.84 1.26 -7.60
CA LEU A 44 -7.38 1.01 -6.25
C LEU A 44 -8.63 0.12 -6.28
N VAL A 45 -9.54 0.35 -7.23
CA VAL A 45 -10.73 -0.49 -7.42
C VAL A 45 -10.32 -1.91 -7.81
N TYR A 46 -9.44 -2.05 -8.79
CA TYR A 46 -8.97 -3.36 -9.26
C TYR A 46 -8.32 -4.16 -8.13
N PHE A 47 -7.46 -3.54 -7.32
CA PHE A 47 -6.84 -4.20 -6.16
C PHE A 47 -7.89 -4.61 -5.12
N ALA A 48 -8.83 -3.73 -4.79
CA ALA A 48 -9.89 -4.04 -3.83
C ALA A 48 -10.92 -5.08 -4.32
N GLU A 49 -11.03 -5.31 -5.63
CA GLU A 49 -11.96 -6.31 -6.20
C GLU A 49 -11.26 -7.66 -6.46
N ARG A 50 -10.03 -7.64 -6.97
CA ARG A 50 -9.30 -8.85 -7.39
C ARG A 50 -8.46 -9.46 -6.28
N ASP A 51 -8.03 -8.64 -5.34
CA ASP A 51 -7.22 -9.07 -4.20
C ASP A 51 -7.83 -8.56 -2.89
N THR A 52 -9.11 -8.88 -2.70
CA THR A 52 -9.93 -8.31 -1.61
C THR A 52 -9.32 -8.60 -0.24
N GLU A 53 -8.82 -9.81 -0.02
CA GLU A 53 -8.23 -10.21 1.26
C GLU A 53 -7.00 -9.37 1.60
N ILE A 54 -6.05 -9.26 0.66
CA ILE A 54 -4.84 -8.45 0.86
C ILE A 54 -5.19 -6.97 0.93
N ALA A 55 -6.11 -6.47 0.11
CA ALA A 55 -6.53 -5.06 0.19
C ALA A 55 -7.15 -4.71 1.56
N LEU A 56 -7.97 -5.59 2.11
CA LEU A 56 -8.55 -5.43 3.46
C LEU A 56 -7.49 -5.57 4.54
N GLN A 57 -6.53 -6.50 4.39
CA GLN A 57 -5.41 -6.64 5.31
C GLN A 57 -4.55 -5.36 5.33
N VAL A 58 -4.07 -4.91 4.17
CA VAL A 58 -3.26 -3.69 4.03
C VAL A 58 -4.01 -2.47 4.59
N LEU A 59 -5.32 -2.37 4.34
CA LEU A 59 -6.15 -1.33 4.93
C LEU A 59 -6.23 -1.45 6.46
N SER A 60 -6.54 -2.64 6.97
CA SER A 60 -6.64 -2.91 8.41
C SER A 60 -5.34 -2.53 9.11
N ASP A 61 -4.24 -3.06 8.60
CA ASP A 61 -2.91 -2.77 9.11
C ASP A 61 -2.69 -1.25 9.07
N SER A 62 -2.99 -0.56 7.96
CA SER A 62 -2.73 0.90 7.82
C SER A 62 -3.42 1.75 8.90
N LEU A 63 -4.50 1.24 9.49
CA LEU A 63 -5.26 1.89 10.55
C LEU A 63 -4.78 1.50 11.96
N HIS A 64 -4.03 0.41 12.11
CA HIS A 64 -3.60 -0.12 13.39
C HIS A 64 -2.26 0.45 13.86
N PRO A 65 -2.13 0.74 15.16
CA PRO A 65 -0.85 1.06 15.74
C PRO A 65 0.18 -0.09 15.60
N LYS A 66 1.34 0.14 14.97
CA LYS A 66 2.65 -0.48 15.26
C LYS A 66 2.72 -0.83 16.72
N TYR A 67 2.51 -2.10 17.03
CA TYR A 67 3.17 -2.66 18.18
C TYR A 67 4.60 -2.94 17.72
N SER A 68 5.57 -2.11 18.15
CA SER A 68 6.96 -2.47 17.86
C SER A 68 7.30 -3.72 18.65
N ASN A 69 7.77 -4.75 17.95
CA ASN A 69 8.29 -5.99 18.53
C ASN A 69 9.63 -5.78 19.28
N THR A 70 9.97 -4.55 19.64
CA THR A 70 11.15 -4.21 20.47
C THR A 70 10.85 -4.19 21.96
N TRP A 71 9.64 -4.55 22.38
CA TRP A 71 9.40 -4.96 23.76
C TRP A 71 9.11 -6.45 23.77
N GLN A 72 10.17 -7.25 23.82
CA GLN A 72 10.10 -8.37 24.76
C GLN A 72 9.68 -7.73 26.08
N TYR A 73 8.42 -7.94 26.46
CA TYR A 73 7.75 -7.34 27.62
C TYR A 73 8.47 -7.67 28.95
N LEU A 74 9.54 -8.46 28.87
CA LEU A 74 10.41 -8.88 29.96
C LEU A 74 11.67 -8.00 30.11
N ASP A 75 12.17 -7.27 29.10
CA ASP A 75 13.41 -6.48 29.26
C ASP A 75 13.16 -5.07 29.82
N PHE A 76 11.99 -4.47 29.58
CA PHE A 76 11.71 -3.10 30.05
C PHE A 76 11.39 -3.02 31.54
N ILE A 77 10.83 -4.09 32.13
CA ILE A 77 10.50 -4.13 33.57
C ILE A 77 11.76 -4.34 34.42
N PHE A 78 12.80 -4.99 33.87
CA PHE A 78 13.99 -5.35 34.64
C PHE A 78 15.12 -4.31 34.62
N PHE A 79 15.19 -3.40 33.63
CA PHE A 79 16.29 -2.43 33.52
C PHE A 79 15.89 -0.94 33.60
N PHE A 80 14.59 -0.60 33.57
CA PHE A 80 14.12 0.78 33.73
C PHE A 80 12.94 0.81 34.70
N PRO A 81 12.96 1.63 35.77
CA PRO A 81 11.81 1.71 36.66
C PRO A 81 10.65 2.35 35.90
N LEU A 82 9.55 1.60 35.71
CA LEU A 82 8.28 2.11 35.18
C LEU A 82 7.73 3.32 35.97
N SER A 83 8.29 3.60 37.15
CA SER A 83 8.00 4.78 37.97
C SER A 83 8.64 6.07 37.45
N GLN A 84 9.50 6.03 36.42
CA GLN A 84 10.16 7.23 35.86
C GLN A 84 9.53 7.76 34.56
N LEU A 85 8.62 7.02 33.92
CA LEU A 85 7.89 7.53 32.75
C LEU A 85 6.67 8.33 33.19
N SER A 86 6.58 9.57 32.73
CA SER A 86 5.40 10.39 32.99
C SER A 86 4.19 9.85 32.23
N LYS A 87 2.99 10.03 32.80
CA LYS A 87 1.72 9.69 32.15
C LYS A 87 1.59 10.34 30.76
N ALA A 88 2.14 11.54 30.59
CA ALA A 88 2.16 12.28 29.33
C ALA A 88 3.06 11.64 28.26
N GLU A 89 4.22 11.10 28.64
CA GLU A 89 5.11 10.38 27.72
C GLU A 89 4.53 9.03 27.30
N TRP A 90 3.83 8.35 28.20
CA TRP A 90 3.09 7.13 27.89
C TRP A 90 1.89 7.40 26.97
N GLU A 91 1.10 8.44 27.25
CA GLU A 91 0.00 8.88 26.40
C GLU A 91 0.49 9.30 25.01
N LYS A 92 1.61 10.04 24.91
CA LYS A 92 2.21 10.43 23.62
C LYS A 92 2.64 9.22 22.79
N LYS A 93 3.33 8.24 23.40
CA LYS A 93 3.73 6.99 22.72
C LYS A 93 2.56 6.11 22.31
N LYS A 94 1.41 6.24 22.97
CA LYS A 94 0.17 5.49 22.70
C LYS A 94 -0.58 5.98 21.46
N PHE A 95 -0.40 7.24 21.04
CA PHE A 95 -1.08 7.83 19.88
C PHE A 95 -0.24 7.86 18.59
N ASP A 96 1.09 7.78 18.67
CA ASP A 96 1.97 7.96 17.51
C ASP A 96 2.12 6.76 16.58
N LYS A 97 1.46 5.63 16.88
CA LYS A 97 1.95 4.38 16.32
C LYS A 97 1.17 3.74 15.20
N ALA A 98 0.19 4.31 14.47
CA ALA A 98 -0.30 3.64 13.22
C ALA A 98 0.88 3.10 12.36
N ILE A 99 0.80 1.96 11.63
CA ILE A 99 1.94 1.49 10.80
C ILE A 99 2.52 2.57 9.89
N GLY A 100 1.79 3.64 9.61
CA GLY A 100 2.40 4.94 9.39
C GLY A 100 2.18 5.46 7.98
N TYR A 101 1.15 4.97 7.28
CA TYR A 101 0.70 5.57 6.03
C TYR A 101 -0.80 5.40 5.75
N SER A 102 -1.33 6.27 4.90
CA SER A 102 -2.74 6.25 4.49
C SER A 102 -2.94 5.38 3.25
N PHE A 103 -3.75 4.32 3.36
CA PHE A 103 -4.00 3.32 2.30
C PHE A 103 -4.25 3.96 0.91
N ALA A 104 -5.25 4.84 0.78
CA ALA A 104 -5.59 5.39 -0.53
C ALA A 104 -4.51 6.33 -1.09
N ILE A 105 -3.91 7.20 -0.26
CA ILE A 105 -2.81 8.07 -0.69
C ILE A 105 -1.62 7.25 -1.18
N VAL A 106 -1.24 6.20 -0.46
CA VAL A 106 -0.15 5.32 -0.87
C VAL A 106 -0.53 4.58 -2.15
N GLY A 107 -1.74 4.06 -2.31
CA GLY A 107 -2.15 3.44 -3.57
C GLY A 107 -2.11 4.39 -4.76
N ILE A 108 -2.48 5.68 -4.59
CA ILE A 108 -2.32 6.70 -5.63
C ILE A 108 -0.84 6.91 -5.96
N ASN A 109 0.02 6.97 -4.95
CA ASN A 109 1.46 7.16 -5.12
C ASN A 109 2.18 5.94 -5.73
N ILE A 110 1.72 4.72 -5.44
CA ILE A 110 2.20 3.48 -6.06
C ILE A 110 1.71 3.37 -7.50
N THR A 111 0.54 3.92 -7.82
CA THR A 111 0.12 4.07 -9.23
C THR A 111 1.09 4.95 -10.01
N ASP A 112 1.55 6.06 -9.42
CA ASP A 112 2.58 6.91 -10.02
C ASP A 112 3.90 6.15 -10.20
N LEU A 113 4.33 5.35 -9.21
CA LEU A 113 5.51 4.52 -9.33
C LEU A 113 5.39 3.52 -10.50
N ALA A 114 4.27 2.79 -10.58
CA ALA A 114 4.00 1.83 -11.65
C ALA A 114 4.02 2.51 -13.02
N TYR A 115 3.40 3.70 -13.14
CA TYR A 115 3.38 4.48 -14.38
C TYR A 115 4.79 4.93 -14.80
N ASN A 116 5.61 5.41 -13.86
CA ASN A 116 6.98 5.82 -14.15
C ASN A 116 7.87 4.63 -14.55
N LEU A 117 7.70 3.45 -13.94
CA LEU A 117 8.37 2.21 -14.35
C LEU A 117 7.94 1.78 -15.77
N LEU A 118 6.69 2.01 -16.14
CA LEU A 118 6.20 1.75 -17.50
C LEU A 118 6.81 2.71 -18.52
N VAL A 119 6.69 4.03 -18.31
CA VAL A 119 7.12 5.05 -19.28
C VAL A 119 8.63 5.08 -19.45
N SER A 120 9.40 4.81 -18.39
CA SER A 120 10.87 4.66 -18.49
C SER A 120 11.30 3.40 -19.23
N GLY A 121 10.39 2.45 -19.46
CA GLY A 121 10.67 1.16 -20.08
C GLY A 121 11.24 0.11 -19.13
N ALA A 122 11.32 0.37 -17.82
CA ALA A 122 11.79 -0.60 -16.84
C ALA A 122 10.92 -1.86 -16.77
N LEU A 123 9.62 -1.75 -17.05
CA LEU A 123 8.69 -2.90 -17.08
C LEU A 123 8.76 -3.74 -18.36
N LYS A 124 9.61 -3.41 -19.35
CA LYS A 124 9.67 -4.17 -20.62
C LYS A 124 9.96 -5.65 -20.38
N THR A 125 10.95 -5.98 -19.56
CA THR A 125 11.30 -7.35 -19.22
C THR A 125 10.12 -8.09 -18.57
N HIS A 126 9.50 -7.46 -17.57
CA HIS A 126 8.33 -8.04 -16.90
C HIS A 126 7.20 -8.33 -17.88
N PHE A 127 6.83 -7.36 -18.71
CA PHE A 127 5.72 -7.50 -19.66
C PHE A 127 6.01 -8.47 -20.79
N TYR A 128 7.27 -8.58 -21.23
CA TYR A 128 7.67 -9.63 -22.16
C TYR A 128 7.42 -11.03 -21.56
N ASN A 129 7.70 -11.21 -20.27
CA ASN A 129 7.55 -12.50 -19.59
C ASN A 129 6.11 -12.86 -19.24
N VAL A 130 5.25 -11.88 -18.94
CA VAL A 130 3.86 -12.15 -18.48
C VAL A 130 2.79 -11.95 -19.55
N ALA A 131 3.11 -11.27 -20.66
CA ALA A 131 2.18 -10.95 -21.73
C ALA A 131 2.81 -11.27 -23.11
N PRO A 132 2.97 -12.56 -23.47
CA PRO A 132 3.70 -12.98 -24.65
C PRO A 132 3.09 -12.51 -25.98
N GLU A 133 1.79 -12.18 -26.00
CA GLU A 133 1.12 -11.60 -27.17
C GLU A 133 1.20 -10.06 -27.16
N ALA A 134 0.55 -9.42 -26.19
CA ALA A 134 0.54 -7.98 -26.02
C ALA A 134 0.18 -7.56 -24.58
N PRO A 135 0.93 -6.64 -23.96
CA PRO A 135 0.57 -6.08 -22.67
C PRO A 135 -0.73 -5.27 -22.75
N THR A 136 -1.59 -5.42 -21.73
CA THR A 136 -2.88 -4.72 -21.62
C THR A 136 -2.97 -3.96 -20.30
N LEU A 137 -4.02 -3.15 -20.13
CA LEU A 137 -4.27 -2.46 -18.86
C LEU A 137 -4.35 -3.43 -17.66
N THR A 138 -4.88 -4.65 -17.88
CA THR A 138 -4.94 -5.69 -16.84
C THR A 138 -3.56 -6.08 -16.34
N HIS A 139 -2.57 -6.22 -17.24
CA HIS A 139 -1.19 -6.51 -16.84
C HIS A 139 -0.60 -5.37 -16.01
N PHE A 140 -0.86 -4.12 -16.39
CA PHE A 140 -0.44 -2.96 -15.58
C PHE A 140 -1.12 -2.94 -14.19
N GLN A 141 -2.40 -3.26 -14.12
CA GLN A 141 -3.15 -3.35 -12.86
C GLN A 141 -2.63 -4.51 -11.98
N GLN A 142 -2.25 -5.64 -12.57
CA GLN A 142 -1.59 -6.73 -11.85
C GLN A 142 -0.22 -6.31 -11.30
N THR A 143 0.58 -5.57 -12.08
CA THR A 143 1.82 -4.96 -11.60
C THR A 143 1.55 -4.02 -10.43
N PHE A 144 0.49 -3.19 -10.51
CA PHE A 144 0.07 -2.33 -9.40
C PHE A 144 -0.25 -3.13 -8.14
N CYS A 145 -1.04 -4.21 -8.23
CA CYS A 145 -1.36 -5.07 -7.08
C CYS A 145 -0.10 -5.66 -6.44
N TYR A 146 0.84 -6.16 -7.26
CA TYR A 146 2.13 -6.64 -6.78
C TYR A 146 2.88 -5.54 -6.03
N LEU A 147 3.04 -4.36 -6.65
CA LEU A 147 3.78 -3.24 -6.06
C LEU A 147 3.14 -2.73 -4.76
N MET A 148 1.82 -2.68 -4.69
CA MET A 148 1.11 -2.25 -3.49
C MET A 148 1.34 -3.21 -2.32
N HIS A 149 1.21 -4.52 -2.58
CA HIS A 149 1.45 -5.55 -1.58
C HIS A 149 2.91 -5.61 -1.13
N GLU A 150 3.85 -5.59 -2.08
CA GLU A 150 5.28 -5.65 -1.76
C GLU A 150 5.76 -4.36 -1.08
N PHE A 151 5.23 -3.19 -1.47
CA PHE A 151 5.52 -1.95 -0.75
C PHE A 151 5.01 -2.00 0.70
N HIS A 152 3.83 -2.59 0.93
CA HIS A 152 3.30 -2.74 2.28
C HIS A 152 4.22 -3.60 3.17
N LYS A 153 4.66 -4.77 2.67
CA LYS A 153 5.66 -5.60 3.38
C LYS A 153 6.95 -4.85 3.63
N PHE A 154 7.49 -4.23 2.57
CA PHE A 154 8.73 -3.47 2.64
C PHE A 154 8.66 -2.34 3.66
N TRP A 155 7.52 -1.63 3.72
CA TRP A 155 7.29 -0.58 4.70
C TRP A 155 7.33 -1.10 6.14
N ILE A 156 6.73 -2.26 6.40
CA ILE A 156 6.75 -2.90 7.71
C ILE A 156 8.17 -3.33 8.07
N GLU A 157 8.90 -3.94 7.13
CA GLU A 157 10.27 -4.39 7.32
C GLU A 157 11.26 -3.24 7.57
N GLU A 158 11.09 -2.11 6.88
CA GLU A 158 11.91 -0.91 7.10
C GLU A 158 11.63 -0.24 8.44
N ASP A 159 10.50 -0.56 9.08
CA ASP A 159 10.03 -0.01 10.36
C ASP A 159 10.32 1.50 10.54
N PRO A 160 9.88 2.37 9.62
CA PRO A 160 10.18 3.81 9.72
C PRO A 160 9.59 4.42 10.98
N LEU A 161 10.24 5.46 11.52
CA LEU A 161 9.77 6.11 12.75
C LEU A 161 8.36 6.68 12.58
N ASP A 162 8.11 7.31 11.43
CA ASP A 162 6.83 7.93 11.10
C ASP A 162 6.66 8.16 9.59
N ILE A 163 5.52 8.75 9.23
CA ILE A 163 5.15 9.06 7.84
C ILE A 163 6.11 10.05 7.14
N MET A 164 6.88 10.86 7.87
CA MET A 164 7.82 11.82 7.25
C MET A 164 8.94 11.09 6.50
N GLU A 165 9.23 9.84 6.87
CA GLU A 165 10.19 8.99 6.17
C GLU A 165 9.65 8.40 4.86
N PHE A 166 8.39 8.69 4.50
CA PHE A 166 7.73 8.05 3.37
C PHE A 166 8.51 8.13 2.07
N ASN A 167 8.98 9.32 1.71
CA ASN A 167 9.73 9.52 0.47
C ASN A 167 11.06 8.76 0.47
N ARG A 168 11.73 8.65 1.63
CA ARG A 168 12.99 7.91 1.77
C ARG A 168 12.75 6.41 1.55
N VAL A 169 11.74 5.85 2.22
CA VAL A 169 11.38 4.43 2.13
C VAL A 169 10.90 4.09 0.72
N ARG A 170 10.03 4.93 0.14
CA ARG A 170 9.55 4.77 -1.24
C ARG A 170 10.70 4.76 -2.25
N GLU A 171 11.65 5.67 -2.12
CA GLU A 171 12.80 5.72 -3.05
C GLU A 171 13.69 4.48 -2.89
N LYS A 172 13.86 3.96 -1.67
CA LYS A 172 14.56 2.69 -1.43
C LYS A 172 13.84 1.52 -2.10
N PHE A 173 12.52 1.44 -1.95
CA PHE A 173 11.67 0.44 -2.60
C PHE A 173 11.77 0.53 -4.13
N HIS A 174 11.67 1.75 -4.70
CA HIS A 174 11.80 1.97 -6.14
C HIS A 174 13.14 1.43 -6.68
N LYS A 175 14.26 1.72 -6.01
CA LYS A 175 15.58 1.19 -6.38
C LYS A 175 15.63 -0.33 -6.31
N GLN A 176 14.99 -0.94 -5.31
CA GLN A 176 14.89 -2.39 -5.20
C GLN A 176 14.12 -3.00 -6.38
N ILE A 177 12.97 -2.42 -6.75
CA ILE A 177 12.19 -2.88 -7.90
C ILE A 177 12.96 -2.73 -9.21
N LEU A 178 13.64 -1.60 -9.43
CA LEU A 178 14.50 -1.40 -10.61
C LEU A 178 15.60 -2.46 -10.70
N LYS A 179 16.23 -2.81 -9.57
CA LYS A 179 17.24 -3.87 -9.52
C LYS A 179 16.65 -5.24 -9.85
N GLN A 180 15.45 -5.55 -9.35
CA GLN A 180 14.78 -6.82 -9.68
C GLN A 180 14.47 -6.92 -11.19
N LEU A 181 13.99 -5.83 -11.80
CA LEU A 181 13.63 -5.76 -13.23
C LEU A 181 14.82 -5.87 -14.19
N GLN A 182 16.05 -5.77 -13.70
CA GLN A 182 17.26 -6.05 -14.49
C GLN A 182 17.46 -7.55 -14.75
N ASN A 183 16.83 -8.44 -13.98
CA ASN A 183 16.85 -9.87 -14.24
C ASN A 183 15.96 -10.19 -15.46
N PRO A 184 16.50 -10.80 -16.54
CA PRO A 184 15.75 -11.16 -17.75
C PRO A 184 14.52 -12.05 -17.48
N GLU A 185 14.56 -12.86 -16.42
CA GLU A 185 13.47 -13.78 -16.05
C GLU A 185 12.48 -13.15 -15.06
N MET A 186 12.60 -11.85 -14.77
CA MET A 186 11.77 -11.21 -13.75
C MET A 186 10.30 -11.14 -14.17
N ALA A 187 9.41 -11.60 -13.30
CA ALA A 187 7.97 -11.41 -13.42
C ALA A 187 7.37 -10.95 -12.07
N LEU A 188 6.83 -9.74 -12.04
CA LEU A 188 6.20 -9.13 -10.86
C LEU A 188 4.75 -9.62 -10.74
N CYS A 189 4.56 -10.88 -10.35
CA CYS A 189 3.25 -11.53 -10.29
C CYS A 189 2.53 -11.27 -8.96
N PRO A 190 1.28 -10.78 -8.95
CA PRO A 190 0.51 -10.60 -7.72
C PRO A 190 0.16 -11.93 -7.05
N HIS A 191 -0.32 -11.88 -5.81
CA HIS A 191 -0.54 -13.06 -4.97
C HIS A 191 -1.71 -13.95 -5.43
N PHE A 192 -2.64 -13.41 -6.21
CA PHE A 192 -3.72 -14.18 -6.83
C PHE A 192 -3.31 -14.77 -8.17
N ALA A 193 -3.83 -15.95 -8.50
CA ALA A 193 -3.56 -16.58 -9.78
C ALA A 193 -4.02 -15.66 -10.92
N ALA A 194 -3.10 -15.28 -11.82
CA ALA A 194 -3.42 -14.56 -13.05
C ALA A 194 -4.38 -15.33 -13.98
N SER A 195 -4.77 -16.57 -13.61
CA SER A 195 -5.50 -17.53 -14.45
C SER A 195 -7.03 -17.37 -14.45
N GLU A 196 -7.65 -16.48 -13.67
CA GLU A 196 -9.11 -16.34 -13.72
C GLU A 196 -9.63 -15.49 -14.90
N SER A 197 -8.75 -14.80 -15.64
CA SER A 197 -9.15 -14.01 -16.81
C SER A 197 -9.04 -14.73 -18.16
N LEU A 198 -8.60 -16.00 -18.19
CA LEU A 198 -8.48 -16.77 -19.44
C LEU A 198 -9.65 -17.74 -19.70
N ILE A 199 -10.69 -17.78 -18.85
CA ILE A 199 -11.78 -18.77 -19.01
C ILE A 199 -13.02 -18.20 -19.71
N ASN A 200 -13.15 -16.89 -19.95
CA ASN A 200 -14.32 -16.35 -20.65
C ASN A 200 -14.00 -15.14 -21.55
N MET A 201 -13.37 -15.40 -22.69
CA MET A 201 -13.59 -14.65 -23.95
C MET A 201 -13.42 -15.60 -25.13
#